data_AF-A0AAW4KYN5-F1
#
_entry.id   AF-A0AAW4KYN5-F1
#
_cell.length_a   1.000
_cell.length_b   1.000
_cell.length_c   1.000
_cell.angle_alpha   90.00
_cell.angle_beta   90.00
_cell.angle_gamma   90.00
#
_symmetry.space_group_name_H-M   'P 1'
#
loop_
_entity.id
_entity.type
_entity.pdbx_description
1 polymer ?
#
loop_
_entity_poly.entity_id
_entity_poly.type
_entity_poly.pdbx_seq_one_letter_code
_entity_poly.pdbx_strand_id
1 'polypeptide(L)'
;HALRVIYHPVPRPAMADPQEAVYWLNVLGIRPIDAASHQLQLAFRTRIKLFLRPNALPGNVEDSVAALQWQLADDRPVLRVRNPSAFHVTLSSVALNLEGVEYRHENPPMLAPRSTA
;
A
#
# COMPACT_ATOMS: atom_id res chain seq x y z
N HIS A 1 7.90 -4.37 -25.81
CA HIS A 1 7.95 -2.98 -25.30
C HIS A 1 8.43 -3.00 -23.85
N ALA A 2 9.28 -2.05 -23.44
CA ALA A 2 9.75 -1.94 -22.07
C ALA A 2 9.36 -0.57 -21.50
N LEU A 3 8.99 -0.53 -20.22
CA LEU A 3 8.75 0.70 -19.48
C LEU A 3 10.02 1.06 -18.70
N ARG A 4 10.51 2.30 -18.83
CA ARG A 4 11.62 2.83 -18.03
C ARG A 4 11.08 3.86 -17.04
N VAL A 5 11.35 3.65 -15.75
CA VAL A 5 11.03 4.59 -14.67
C VAL A 5 12.32 5.23 -14.20
N ILE A 6 12.36 6.55 -14.11
CA ILE A 6 13.53 7.34 -13.67
C ILE A 6 13.10 8.18 -12.48
N TYR A 7 13.91 8.18 -11.42
CA TYR A 7 13.68 9.00 -10.25
C TYR A 7 14.41 10.34 -10.37
N HIS A 8 13.68 11.43 -10.15
CA HIS A 8 14.25 12.77 -10.00
C HIS A 8 14.10 13.19 -8.54
N PRO A 9 15.22 13.40 -7.81
CA PRO A 9 15.15 13.76 -6.40
C PRO A 9 14.53 15.14 -6.24
N VAL A 10 13.51 15.21 -5.39
CA VAL A 10 12.93 16.47 -4.91
C VAL A 10 13.54 16.76 -3.54
N PRO A 11 14.03 17.98 -3.27
CA PRO A 11 14.57 18.33 -1.96
C PRO A 11 13.55 18.01 -0.87
N ARG A 12 13.98 17.22 0.13
CA ARG A 12 13.16 16.87 1.29
C ARG A 12 13.63 17.73 2.48
N PRO A 13 12.72 18.24 3.34
CA PRO A 13 13.12 18.95 4.55
C PRO A 13 14.06 18.08 5.40
N ALA A 14 15.18 18.65 5.84
CA ALA A 14 16.20 17.93 6.62
C ALA A 14 15.68 17.37 7.96
N MET A 15 14.54 17.85 8.45
CA MET A 15 13.95 17.45 9.74
C MET A 15 13.03 16.21 9.65
N ALA A 16 12.72 15.72 8.45
CA ALA A 16 11.86 14.55 8.31
C ALA A 16 12.68 13.25 8.41
N ASP A 17 12.37 12.41 9.40
CA ASP A 17 13.01 11.11 9.55
C ASP A 17 12.86 10.28 8.26
N PRO A 18 13.95 9.61 7.82
CA PRO A 18 13.92 8.86 6.57
C PRO A 18 12.89 7.73 6.66
N GLN A 19 12.08 7.63 5.60
CA GLN A 19 11.04 6.61 5.42
C GLN A 19 10.80 6.36 3.93
N GLU A 20 10.23 5.20 3.64
CA GLU A 20 9.77 4.82 2.31
C GLU A 20 8.66 5.76 1.82
N ALA A 21 8.63 6.05 0.52
CA ALA A 21 7.55 6.77 -0.13
C ALA A 21 6.84 5.85 -1.14
N VAL A 22 5.54 6.05 -1.32
CA VAL A 22 4.74 5.31 -2.30
C VAL A 22 4.26 6.22 -3.43
N TYR A 23 4.42 5.74 -4.66
CA TYR A 23 3.88 6.35 -5.86
C TYR A 23 2.95 5.36 -6.56
N TRP A 24 1.97 5.88 -7.29
CA TRP A 24 1.07 5.05 -8.10
C TRP A 24 1.43 5.19 -9.57
N LEU A 25 1.97 4.13 -10.15
CA LEU A 25 2.09 4.01 -11.60
C LEU A 25 0.71 3.68 -12.18
N ASN A 26 0.25 4.52 -13.10
CA ASN A 26 -0.99 4.32 -13.82
C ASN A 26 -0.65 3.89 -15.24
N VAL A 27 -1.05 2.67 -15.61
CA VAL A 27 -0.92 2.16 -16.98
C VAL A 27 -2.33 2.09 -17.57
N LEU A 28 -2.55 2.81 -18.66
CA LEU A 28 -3.82 2.83 -19.37
C LEU A 28 -3.66 2.07 -20.70
N GLY A 29 -4.36 0.95 -20.82
CA GLY A 29 -4.49 0.22 -22.08
C GLY A 29 -5.73 0.70 -22.82
N ILE A 30 -5.53 1.42 -23.93
CA ILE A 30 -6.60 1.86 -24.84
C ILE A 30 -6.57 0.95 -26.07
N ARG A 31 -7.71 0.39 -26.45
CA ARG A 31 -7.83 -0.33 -27.72
C ARG A 31 -8.07 0.64 -28.89
N PRO A 32 -7.55 0.36 -30.09
CA PRO A 32 -7.91 1.10 -31.29
C PRO A 32 -9.42 1.09 -31.52
N ILE A 33 -9.95 2.16 -32.09
CA ILE A 33 -11.38 2.32 -32.38
C ILE A 33 -11.64 1.70 -33.76
N ASP A 34 -12.39 0.61 -33.83
CA ASP A 34 -12.94 0.12 -35.10
C ASP A 34 -14.32 0.75 -35.34
N ALA A 35 -14.55 1.22 -36.57
CA ALA A 35 -15.73 2.00 -36.99
C ALA A 35 -17.01 1.14 -37.18
N ALA A 36 -17.17 0.07 -36.41
CA ALA A 36 -18.37 -0.77 -36.47
C ALA A 36 -19.44 -0.28 -35.46
N SER A 37 -20.69 -0.19 -35.90
CA SER A 37 -21.81 0.12 -34.99
C SER A 37 -22.04 -1.04 -34.01
N HIS A 38 -22.40 -0.69 -32.76
CA HIS A 38 -22.75 -1.63 -31.67
C HIS A 38 -21.60 -2.47 -31.08
N GLN A 39 -20.48 -1.84 -30.69
CA GLN A 39 -19.44 -2.51 -29.91
C GLN A 39 -19.27 -1.95 -28.49
N LEU A 40 -19.08 -2.84 -27.53
CA LEU A 40 -18.61 -2.51 -26.18
C LEU A 40 -17.09 -2.39 -26.20
N GLN A 41 -16.58 -1.19 -25.95
CA GLN A 41 -15.14 -0.96 -25.80
C GLN A 41 -14.75 -1.07 -24.33
N LEU A 42 -13.70 -1.85 -24.06
CA LEU A 42 -13.10 -1.98 -22.74
C LEU A 42 -11.75 -1.27 -22.74
N ALA A 43 -11.54 -0.39 -21.77
CA ALA A 43 -10.24 0.17 -21.43
C ALA A 43 -9.83 -0.33 -20.06
N PHE A 44 -8.57 -0.73 -19.91
CA PHE A 44 -8.04 -1.26 -18.65
C PHE A 44 -7.09 -0.24 -18.03
N ARG A 45 -7.34 0.13 -16.77
CA ARG A 45 -6.42 0.95 -15.97
C ARG A 45 -5.81 0.08 -14.88
N THR A 46 -4.51 -0.16 -14.97
CA THR A 46 -3.75 -0.83 -13.92
C THR A 46 -3.09 0.22 -13.04
N ARG A 47 -3.28 0.12 -11.72
CA ARG A 47 -2.59 0.94 -10.71
C ARG A 47 -1.60 0.07 -9.96
N ILE A 48 -0.31 0.37 -10.09
CA ILE A 48 0.79 -0.38 -9.48
C ILE A 48 1.46 0.49 -8.43
N LYS A 49 1.67 -0.04 -7.23
CA LYS A 49 2.44 0.64 -6.18
C LYS A 49 3.93 0.59 -6.51
N LEU A 50 4.58 1.74 -6.52
CA LEU A 50 6.02 1.89 -6.63
C LEU A 50 6.56 2.44 -5.32
N PHE A 51 7.44 1.69 -4.66
CA PHE A 51 8.04 2.08 -3.41
C PHE A 51 9.44 2.67 -3.64
N LEU A 52 9.62 3.92 -3.24
CA LEU A 52 10.91 4.58 -3.23
C LEU A 52 11.54 4.44 -1.84
N ARG A 53 12.67 3.72 -1.78
CA ARG A 53 13.42 3.48 -0.54
C ARG A 53 14.71 4.31 -0.54
N PRO A 54 14.81 5.36 0.28
CA PRO A 54 16.09 6.01 0.55
C PRO A 54 17.11 5.00 1.10
N ASN A 55 18.39 5.27 0.86
CA ASN A 55 19.45 4.49 1.49
C ASN A 55 19.39 4.66 3.01
N ALA A 56 19.72 3.59 3.75
CA ALA A 56 19.80 3.58 5.22
C ALA A 56 18.49 3.91 5.96
N LEU A 57 17.37 3.29 5.55
CA LEU A 57 16.18 3.27 6.41
C LEU A 57 16.46 2.46 7.70
N PRO A 58 15.94 2.87 8.86
CA PRO A 58 16.11 2.11 10.09
C PRO A 58 15.32 0.79 10.04
N GLY A 59 15.97 -0.29 10.46
CA GLY A 59 15.41 -1.65 10.45
C GLY A 59 15.45 -2.33 9.08
N ASN A 60 14.88 -3.54 9.00
CA ASN A 60 14.79 -4.30 7.75
C ASN A 60 13.34 -4.39 7.28
N VAL A 61 13.15 -4.45 5.95
CA VAL A 61 11.82 -4.58 5.36
C VAL A 61 11.13 -5.88 5.80
N GLU A 62 11.88 -6.99 5.89
CA GLU A 62 11.36 -8.31 6.28
C GLU A 62 10.78 -8.31 7.70
N ASP A 63 11.33 -7.48 8.60
CA ASP A 63 10.89 -7.40 9.99
C ASP A 63 9.63 -6.53 10.17
N SER A 64 9.24 -5.77 9.14
CA SER A 64 8.20 -4.72 9.25
C SER A 64 6.81 -5.29 9.59
N VAL A 65 6.51 -6.50 9.10
CA VAL A 65 5.23 -7.19 9.37
C VAL A 65 5.19 -7.67 10.82
N ALA A 66 6.29 -8.24 11.32
CA ALA A 66 6.39 -8.70 12.71
C ALA A 66 6.38 -7.53 13.71
N ALA A 67 6.84 -6.35 13.30
CA ALA A 67 6.85 -5.15 14.11
C ALA A 67 5.48 -4.45 14.23
N LEU A 68 4.45 -4.90 13.51
CA LEU A 68 3.11 -4.32 13.60
C LEU A 68 2.55 -4.45 15.03
N GLN A 69 2.00 -3.36 15.54
CA GLN A 69 1.42 -3.31 16.88
C GLN A 69 -0.10 -3.32 16.77
N TRP A 70 -0.73 -4.29 17.39
CA TRP A 70 -2.18 -4.52 17.31
C TRP A 70 -2.84 -4.14 18.64
N GLN A 71 -3.99 -3.47 18.58
CA GLN A 71 -4.75 -3.08 19.76
C GLN A 71 -6.25 -3.21 19.47
N LEU A 72 -7.00 -3.82 20.38
CA LEU A 72 -8.46 -3.78 20.34
C LEU A 72 -8.93 -2.42 20.90
N ALA A 73 -9.73 -1.69 20.14
CA ALA A 73 -10.22 -0.36 20.52
C ALA A 73 -11.64 -0.44 21.10
N ASP A 74 -11.73 -0.34 22.44
CA ASP A 74 -12.93 -0.30 23.30
C ASP A 74 -14.03 -1.34 22.98
N ASP A 75 -15.25 -1.19 23.53
CA ASP A 75 -16.35 -2.17 23.58
C ASP A 75 -16.96 -2.60 22.22
N ARG A 76 -16.21 -2.48 21.13
CA ARG A 76 -16.59 -2.94 19.78
C ARG A 76 -15.45 -3.78 19.20
N PRO A 77 -15.73 -4.69 18.25
CA PRO A 77 -14.71 -5.49 17.56
C PRO A 77 -13.93 -4.62 16.55
N VAL A 78 -13.28 -3.56 17.04
CA VAL A 78 -12.47 -2.62 16.27
C VAL A 78 -11.00 -2.95 16.53
N LEU A 79 -10.33 -3.49 15.53
CA LEU A 79 -8.90 -3.78 15.59
C LEU A 79 -8.13 -2.61 14.99
N ARG A 80 -7.29 -1.98 15.82
CA ARG A 80 -6.36 -0.92 15.43
C ARG A 80 -4.98 -1.54 15.18
N VAL A 81 -4.31 -1.07 14.14
CA VAL A 81 -2.95 -1.50 13.81
C VAL A 81 -2.03 -0.31 13.62
N ARG A 82 -0.90 -0.32 14.31
CA ARG A 82 0.17 0.67 14.16
C ARG A 82 1.36 0.03 13.44
N ASN A 83 1.85 0.72 12.43
CA ASN A 83 3.09 0.40 11.74
C ASN A 83 4.21 1.31 12.28
N PRO A 84 5.07 0.85 13.21
CA PRO A 84 6.17 1.67 13.71
C PRO A 84 7.37 1.73 12.74
N SER A 85 7.38 0.91 11.69
CA SER A 85 8.52 0.80 10.78
C SER A 85 8.63 1.99 9.82
N ALA A 86 9.80 2.10 9.17
CA ALA A 86 10.05 3.06 8.10
C ALA A 86 9.56 2.58 6.72
N PHE A 87 8.91 1.42 6.63
CA PHE A 87 8.46 0.77 5.40
C PHE A 87 6.92 0.72 5.30
N HIS A 88 6.36 0.71 4.10
CA HIS A 88 4.94 0.43 3.93
C HIS A 88 4.66 -1.06 4.11
N VAL A 89 3.53 -1.39 4.73
CA VAL A 89 3.05 -2.77 4.85
C VAL A 89 1.71 -2.91 4.14
N THR A 90 1.63 -3.82 3.17
CA THR A 90 0.35 -4.18 2.54
C THR A 90 -0.11 -5.51 3.11
N LEU A 91 -1.29 -5.50 3.72
CA LEU A 91 -1.92 -6.69 4.27
C LEU A 91 -2.87 -7.26 3.20
N SER A 92 -2.85 -8.57 2.98
CA SER A 92 -3.80 -9.23 2.08
C SER A 92 -5.16 -9.40 2.76
N SER A 93 -5.15 -9.79 4.03
CA SER A 93 -6.32 -10.01 4.85
C SER A 93 -5.96 -9.85 6.33
N VAL A 94 -6.96 -9.52 7.16
CA VAL A 94 -6.83 -9.52 8.62
C VAL A 94 -8.00 -10.30 9.21
N ALA A 95 -7.74 -11.14 10.19
CA ALA A 95 -8.76 -11.89 10.93
C ALA A 95 -8.57 -11.67 12.43
N LEU A 96 -9.68 -11.41 13.12
CA LEU A 96 -9.76 -11.29 14.57
C LEU A 96 -10.71 -12.38 15.09
N ASN A 97 -10.21 -13.25 15.95
CA ASN A 97 -11.00 -14.27 16.62
C ASN A 97 -11.31 -13.82 18.04
N LEU A 98 -12.58 -13.56 18.36
CA LEU A 98 -13.06 -13.18 19.69
C LEU A 98 -14.21 -14.10 20.09
N GLU A 99 -14.09 -14.77 21.24
CA GLU A 99 -15.16 -15.61 21.80
C GLU A 99 -15.74 -16.65 20.80
N GLY A 100 -14.91 -17.15 19.88
CA GLY A 100 -15.31 -18.12 18.86
C GLY A 100 -15.94 -17.50 17.59
N VAL A 101 -16.03 -16.17 17.52
CA VAL A 101 -16.47 -15.42 16.32
C VAL A 101 -15.25 -14.89 15.56
N GLU A 102 -15.16 -15.20 14.27
CA GLU A 102 -14.15 -14.65 13.36
C GLU A 102 -14.68 -13.37 12.69
N TYR A 103 -13.98 -12.26 12.87
CA TYR A 103 -14.17 -11.02 12.13
C TYR A 103 -13.07 -10.90 11.08
N ARG A 104 -13.43 -10.93 9.80
CA ARG A 104 -12.46 -10.91 8.69
C ARG A 104 -12.56 -9.65 7.84
N HIS A 105 -11.41 -9.11 7.47
CA HIS A 105 -11.26 -8.01 6.52
C HIS A 105 -10.40 -8.45 5.33
N GLU A 106 -11.00 -8.62 4.14
CA GLU A 106 -10.36 -9.18 2.93
C GLU A 106 -9.59 -8.15 2.09
N ASN A 107 -9.71 -6.85 2.39
CA ASN A 107 -8.97 -5.80 1.67
C ASN A 107 -8.52 -4.65 2.59
N PRO A 108 -7.72 -4.93 3.62
CA PRO A 108 -7.27 -3.93 4.59
C PRO A 108 -6.44 -2.83 3.90
N PRO A 109 -6.41 -1.61 4.45
CA PRO A 109 -5.61 -0.54 3.90
C PRO A 109 -4.11 -0.90 3.98
N MET A 110 -3.34 -0.34 3.05
CA MET A 110 -1.89 -0.32 3.20
C MET A 110 -1.52 0.60 4.35
N LEU A 111 -0.65 0.12 5.23
CA LEU A 111 -0.13 0.89 6.35
C LEU A 111 1.07 1.70 5.89
N ALA A 112 1.00 3.02 6.03
CA ALA A 112 2.12 3.90 5.76
C ALA A 112 3.19 3.77 6.88
N PRO A 113 4.45 4.16 6.62
CA PRO A 113 5.45 4.27 7.66
C PRO A 113 4.95 5.14 8.81
N ARG A 114 5.18 4.68 10.05
CA ARG A 114 4.85 5.42 11.28
C ARG A 114 3.36 5.81 11.42
N SER A 115 2.45 5.13 10.71
CA SER A 115 1.01 5.41 10.76
C SER A 115 0.24 4.41 11.60
N THR A 116 -1.00 4.77 11.92
CA THR A 116 -1.99 3.90 12.56
C THR A 116 -3.25 3.86 11.71
N ALA A 117 -3.83 2.68 11.54
CA ALA A 117 -5.12 2.46 10.89
C ALA A 117 -6.12 1.84 11.87
#